data_AF-A0A6G4TZL7-F1
#
_entry.id   AF-A0A6G4TZL7-F1
#
_cell.length_a   1.000
_cell.length_b   1.000
_cell.length_c   1.000
_cell.angle_alpha   90.00
_cell.angle_beta   90.00
_cell.angle_gamma   90.00
#
_symmetry.space_group_name_H-M   'P 1'
#
loop_
_entity.id
_entity.type
_entity.pdbx_description
1 polymer ?
#
loop_
_entity_poly.entity_id
_entity_poly.type
_entity_poly.pdbx_seq_one_letter_code
_entity_poly.pdbx_strand_id
1 'polypeptide(L)'
;MGHEITTASDEGGSRAPGVEAPAAADEGARPGRLKRLGACARRNGRRTGIAAVAGLALAAAFPPYDVWPLSLVAVATLSLLVHGRTARQGAWYGFAFAVPFFIGLLKWLHVVGWDATIGLSVIQAAFFLLLGAGLAVTSRLPAWPLWAACLWVAEEFARDRQPFGGFPWGRLAFANTDSPFTPLAALGGAVLVTFAVALCGALLAAAALAAWRLRDGASRTPRGALPAAVAVVLAAVVALVGLAVPVPTKADDSARIAVVQGNVQQPGMDFLGRPMKILENHAEATEKLADDIRAGREEKPDLVIWPENSSDLDPYKWPEAYQAIDKAVKDIGVPVLVGALVDHPKKEGYVENQGIVWDPKTGPGKSYTKQHPVPFGEYVPFRDQLSKVITRLQQVPRDFYPGDHDGVLQTGPAKLGDVICFEVAYDEIVRDTVNGGARALVVQTNNATYGETGQPEQQLAMSKLRAIEHGRAVVTAATSGISAIVRPDGTIEQRTAEFTQDVLTTDLPLRDDTTIADRAGAAPEWVLAMVGLVSVAAAVTMGALGRRRRTSAETSQSVTVETRGSSD
;
A
#
# COMPACT_ATOMS: atom_id res chain seq x y z
N MET A 1 -31.47 -84.61 -9.08
CA MET A 1 -32.67 -85.49 -9.16
C MET A 1 -33.85 -84.57 -8.95
N GLY A 2 -34.52 -84.11 -10.01
CA GLY A 2 -35.65 -84.83 -10.64
C GLY A 2 -36.88 -84.58 -9.75
N HIS A 3 -38.00 -83.98 -10.17
CA HIS A 3 -38.65 -83.91 -11.47
C HIS A 3 -39.69 -82.77 -11.43
N GLU A 4 -39.92 -82.14 -12.58
CA GLU A 4 -41.11 -81.34 -12.92
C GLU A 4 -42.43 -82.10 -12.76
N ILE A 5 -43.53 -81.40 -12.47
CA ILE A 5 -44.85 -81.62 -13.10
C ILE A 5 -45.54 -80.26 -13.35
N THR A 6 -45.69 -79.74 -14.58
CA THR A 6 -46.73 -79.94 -15.63
C THR A 6 -47.99 -79.03 -15.42
N THR A 7 -48.17 -77.99 -16.26
CA THR A 7 -49.24 -77.79 -17.29
C THR A 7 -50.53 -77.11 -16.82
N ALA A 8 -51.32 -76.38 -17.62
CA ALA A 8 -51.29 -75.90 -19.01
C ALA A 8 -52.50 -74.96 -19.22
N SER A 9 -52.50 -74.19 -20.32
CA SER A 9 -53.61 -73.82 -21.24
C SER A 9 -53.33 -72.42 -21.81
N ASP A 10 -52.88 -72.34 -23.07
CA ASP A 10 -53.68 -72.24 -24.32
C ASP A 10 -54.25 -70.82 -24.49
N GLU A 11 -54.33 -70.22 -25.66
CA GLU A 11 -53.83 -70.40 -27.01
C GLU A 11 -54.23 -69.09 -27.72
N GLY A 12 -53.54 -68.71 -28.79
CA GLY A 12 -54.17 -67.90 -29.84
C GLY A 12 -53.50 -66.59 -30.21
N GLY A 13 -52.86 -66.59 -31.39
CA GLY A 13 -53.05 -65.49 -32.34
C GLY A 13 -51.84 -64.65 -32.72
N SER A 14 -51.04 -65.19 -33.64
CA SER A 14 -50.03 -64.47 -34.43
C SER A 14 -50.65 -63.55 -35.50
N ARG A 15 -50.15 -62.31 -35.63
CA ARG A 15 -49.88 -61.59 -36.90
C ARG A 15 -49.04 -60.31 -36.66
N ALA A 16 -47.94 -60.19 -37.42
CA ALA A 16 -46.90 -59.12 -37.46
C ALA A 16 -47.42 -57.80 -38.11
N PRO A 17 -46.61 -56.73 -38.36
CA PRO A 17 -45.18 -56.49 -38.15
C PRO A 17 -44.83 -55.13 -37.48
N GLY A 18 -43.53 -54.89 -37.30
CA GLY A 18 -42.96 -53.83 -36.47
C GLY A 18 -43.26 -52.38 -36.85
N VAL A 19 -43.25 -51.55 -35.81
CA VAL A 19 -43.00 -50.11 -35.87
C VAL A 19 -41.86 -49.86 -34.89
N GLU A 20 -40.67 -49.56 -35.43
CA GLU A 20 -39.57 -48.99 -34.66
C GLU A 20 -40.07 -47.69 -33.99
N ALA A 21 -40.11 -47.70 -32.67
CA ALA A 21 -40.29 -46.47 -31.90
C ALA A 21 -39.03 -45.59 -32.11
N PRO A 22 -39.19 -44.28 -32.33
CA PRO A 22 -38.07 -43.39 -32.61
C PRO A 22 -37.11 -43.37 -31.42
N ALA A 23 -35.81 -43.48 -31.73
CA ALA A 23 -34.73 -43.31 -30.78
C ALA A 23 -34.96 -42.03 -29.97
N ALA A 24 -35.12 -42.20 -28.66
CA ALA A 24 -35.11 -41.09 -27.72
C ALA A 24 -33.80 -40.32 -27.93
N ALA A 25 -33.91 -39.09 -28.40
CA ALA A 25 -32.79 -38.17 -28.49
C ALA A 25 -32.15 -38.08 -27.10
N ASP A 26 -30.87 -38.40 -27.03
CA ASP A 26 -30.01 -38.25 -25.86
C ASP A 26 -30.10 -36.79 -25.37
N GLU A 27 -30.94 -36.54 -24.37
CA GLU A 27 -31.04 -35.24 -23.71
C GLU A 27 -29.68 -34.92 -23.08
N GLY A 28 -28.93 -34.07 -23.78
CA GLY A 28 -27.52 -33.77 -23.55
C GLY A 28 -27.12 -33.74 -22.08
N ALA A 29 -26.40 -34.79 -21.66
CA ALA A 29 -25.79 -34.91 -20.35
C ALA A 29 -25.02 -33.62 -20.02
N ARG A 30 -25.50 -32.88 -19.02
CA ARG A 30 -24.87 -31.68 -18.47
C ARG A 30 -23.38 -31.97 -18.25
N PRO A 31 -22.44 -31.26 -18.91
CA PRO A 31 -21.02 -31.60 -18.85
C PRO A 31 -20.54 -31.65 -17.41
N GLY A 32 -19.77 -32.68 -17.04
CA GLY A 32 -19.27 -32.86 -15.67
C GLY A 32 -18.54 -31.62 -15.15
N ARG A 33 -18.55 -31.42 -13.83
CA ARG A 33 -18.00 -30.23 -13.12
C ARG A 33 -16.59 -29.86 -13.59
N LEU A 34 -15.75 -30.87 -13.86
CA LEU A 34 -14.38 -30.72 -14.36
C LEU A 34 -14.30 -30.20 -15.81
N LYS A 35 -15.17 -30.68 -16.72
CA LYS A 35 -15.26 -30.17 -18.10
C LYS A 35 -15.78 -28.72 -18.13
N ARG A 36 -16.72 -28.37 -17.24
CA ARG A 36 -17.21 -26.98 -17.07
C ARG A 36 -16.13 -26.05 -16.52
N LEU A 37 -15.35 -26.52 -15.53
CA LEU A 37 -14.21 -25.80 -15.00
C LEU A 37 -13.12 -25.58 -16.07
N GLY A 38 -12.77 -26.61 -16.84
CA GLY A 38 -11.80 -26.52 -17.94
C GLY A 38 -12.24 -25.64 -19.12
N ALA A 39 -13.55 -25.59 -19.42
CA ALA A 39 -14.10 -24.66 -20.41
C ALA A 39 -14.15 -23.21 -19.89
N CYS A 40 -14.46 -23.01 -18.61
CA CYS A 40 -14.44 -21.70 -17.94
C CYS A 40 -13.01 -21.15 -17.84
N ALA A 41 -12.03 -22.00 -17.50
CA ALA A 41 -10.63 -21.66 -17.42
C ALA A 41 -10.07 -21.24 -18.80
N ARG A 42 -10.37 -21.99 -19.87
CA ARG A 42 -9.97 -21.61 -21.24
C ARG A 42 -10.64 -20.31 -21.72
N ARG A 43 -11.92 -20.10 -21.37
CA ARG A 43 -12.66 -18.88 -21.75
C ARG A 43 -12.14 -17.62 -21.05
N ASN A 44 -11.64 -17.75 -19.83
CA ASN A 44 -11.15 -16.61 -19.03
C ASN A 44 -9.62 -16.48 -18.99
N GLY A 45 -8.87 -17.51 -19.42
CA GLY A 45 -7.41 -17.58 -19.29
C GLY A 45 -6.68 -16.38 -19.87
N ARG A 46 -7.07 -15.93 -21.08
CA ARG A 46 -6.49 -14.72 -21.69
C ARG A 46 -6.68 -13.47 -20.84
N ARG A 47 -7.88 -13.27 -20.25
CA ARG A 47 -8.16 -12.09 -19.41
C ARG A 47 -7.47 -12.17 -18.06
N THR A 48 -7.43 -13.36 -17.46
CA THR A 48 -6.64 -13.60 -16.24
C THR A 48 -5.17 -13.28 -16.50
N GLY A 49 -4.61 -13.70 -17.64
CA GLY A 49 -3.24 -13.38 -18.03
C GLY A 49 -3.00 -11.87 -18.21
N ILE A 50 -3.93 -11.15 -18.87
CA ILE A 50 -3.85 -9.69 -19.01
C ILE A 50 -3.94 -9.01 -17.64
N ALA A 51 -4.83 -9.46 -16.75
CA ALA A 51 -4.93 -8.94 -15.38
C ALA A 51 -3.60 -9.11 -14.64
N ALA A 52 -3.00 -10.30 -14.71
CA ALA A 52 -1.73 -10.59 -14.06
C ALA A 52 -0.58 -9.70 -14.59
N VAL A 53 -0.49 -9.52 -15.92
CA VAL A 53 0.51 -8.63 -16.53
C VAL A 53 0.29 -7.17 -16.13
N ALA A 54 -0.95 -6.72 -16.05
CA ALA A 54 -1.27 -5.38 -15.56
C ALA A 54 -0.91 -5.19 -14.08
N GLY A 55 -1.03 -6.24 -13.27
CA GLY A 55 -0.55 -6.24 -11.88
C GLY A 55 0.98 -6.11 -11.78
N LEU A 56 1.72 -6.85 -12.62
CA LEU A 56 3.18 -6.69 -12.72
C LEU A 56 3.57 -5.29 -13.21
N ALA A 57 2.80 -4.71 -14.15
CA ALA A 57 3.01 -3.34 -14.59
C ALA A 57 2.81 -2.35 -13.42
N LEU A 58 1.80 -2.58 -12.57
CA LEU A 58 1.64 -1.78 -11.36
C LEU A 58 2.83 -1.94 -10.40
N ALA A 59 3.36 -3.15 -10.22
CA ALA A 59 4.55 -3.36 -9.38
C ALA A 59 5.77 -2.58 -9.90
N ALA A 60 5.95 -2.53 -11.23
CA ALA A 60 7.01 -1.75 -11.88
C ALA A 60 6.79 -0.23 -11.82
N ALA A 61 5.62 0.24 -11.38
CA ALA A 61 5.39 1.66 -11.12
C ALA A 61 5.99 2.11 -9.78
N PHE A 62 6.35 1.18 -8.89
CA PHE A 62 7.01 1.50 -7.62
C PHE A 62 8.54 1.41 -7.73
N PRO A 63 9.27 2.08 -6.84
CA PRO A 63 10.70 1.82 -6.68
C PRO A 63 10.99 0.34 -6.44
N PRO A 64 12.14 -0.18 -6.95
CA PRO A 64 13.25 0.58 -7.54
C PRO A 64 13.08 0.89 -9.05
N TYR A 65 12.01 0.43 -9.70
CA TYR A 65 11.82 0.66 -11.15
C TYR A 65 11.22 2.03 -11.45
N ASP A 66 10.29 2.48 -10.60
CA ASP A 66 9.73 3.84 -10.57
C ASP A 66 9.13 4.32 -11.90
N VAL A 67 8.55 3.41 -12.69
CA VAL A 67 7.91 3.73 -13.98
C VAL A 67 6.45 4.12 -13.74
N TRP A 68 6.24 5.27 -13.09
CA TRP A 68 4.92 5.73 -12.62
C TRP A 68 3.78 5.67 -13.67
N PRO A 69 3.97 5.91 -14.99
CA PRO A 69 2.87 5.84 -15.97
C PRO A 69 2.24 4.44 -16.06
N LEU A 70 2.97 3.39 -15.67
CA LEU A 70 2.43 2.03 -15.62
C LEU A 70 1.31 1.88 -14.59
N SER A 71 1.25 2.73 -13.56
CA SER A 71 0.13 2.77 -12.62
C SER A 71 -1.18 3.15 -13.32
N LEU A 72 -1.16 4.14 -14.22
CA LEU A 72 -2.31 4.53 -15.04
C LEU A 72 -2.74 3.41 -15.99
N VAL A 73 -1.77 2.76 -16.65
CA VAL A 73 -2.02 1.65 -17.57
C VAL A 73 -2.63 0.46 -16.82
N ALA A 74 -2.14 0.16 -15.62
CA ALA A 74 -2.61 -0.93 -14.80
C ALA A 74 -4.07 -0.71 -14.35
N VAL A 75 -4.38 0.48 -13.82
CA VAL A 75 -5.75 0.87 -13.42
C VAL A 75 -6.69 0.85 -14.62
N ALA A 76 -6.27 1.42 -15.76
CA ALA A 76 -7.07 1.41 -16.98
C ALA A 76 -7.37 -0.01 -17.45
N THR A 77 -6.36 -0.88 -17.45
CA THR A 77 -6.49 -2.28 -17.89
C THR A 77 -7.43 -3.06 -16.98
N LEU A 78 -7.30 -2.94 -15.65
CA LEU A 78 -8.21 -3.58 -14.72
C LEU A 78 -9.65 -3.09 -14.93
N SER A 79 -9.83 -1.77 -15.06
CA SER A 79 -11.13 -1.14 -15.34
C SER A 79 -11.77 -1.68 -16.63
N LEU A 80 -11.00 -1.82 -17.71
CA LEU A 80 -11.46 -2.41 -18.97
C LEU A 80 -11.86 -3.89 -18.83
N LEU A 81 -11.08 -4.68 -18.08
CA LEU A 81 -11.34 -6.11 -17.90
C LEU A 81 -12.63 -6.37 -17.13
N VAL A 82 -12.92 -5.54 -16.13
CA VAL A 82 -14.11 -5.67 -15.26
C VAL A 82 -15.34 -4.97 -15.82
N HIS A 83 -15.19 -4.04 -16.78
CA HIS A 83 -16.31 -3.30 -17.36
C HIS A 83 -17.40 -4.23 -17.92
N GLY A 84 -18.65 -4.03 -17.46
CA GLY A 84 -19.81 -4.82 -17.89
C GLY A 84 -19.81 -6.28 -17.40
N ARG A 85 -18.90 -6.69 -16.50
CA ARG A 85 -18.82 -8.06 -15.96
C ARG A 85 -19.73 -8.28 -14.77
N THR A 86 -19.83 -9.54 -14.33
CA THR A 86 -20.48 -9.86 -13.06
C THR A 86 -19.54 -9.57 -11.89
N ALA A 87 -20.08 -9.31 -10.70
CA ALA A 87 -19.28 -9.09 -9.48
C ALA A 87 -18.25 -10.21 -9.25
N ARG A 88 -18.65 -11.47 -9.46
CA ARG A 88 -17.76 -12.64 -9.32
C ARG A 88 -16.60 -12.63 -10.32
N GLN A 89 -16.85 -12.24 -11.56
CA GLN A 89 -15.79 -12.12 -12.57
C GLN A 89 -14.87 -10.95 -12.24
N GLY A 90 -15.45 -9.82 -11.81
CA GLY A 90 -14.72 -8.65 -11.33
C GLY A 90 -13.77 -9.01 -10.19
N ALA A 91 -14.28 -9.69 -9.16
CA ALA A 91 -13.50 -10.16 -8.03
C ALA A 91 -12.31 -11.03 -8.47
N TRP A 92 -12.55 -12.01 -9.34
CA TRP A 92 -11.49 -12.87 -9.85
C TRP A 92 -10.42 -12.09 -10.62
N TYR A 93 -10.81 -11.14 -11.49
CA TYR A 93 -9.83 -10.34 -12.23
C TYR A 93 -9.08 -9.36 -11.32
N GLY A 94 -9.72 -8.79 -10.30
CA GLY A 94 -9.05 -7.99 -9.27
C GLY A 94 -8.02 -8.81 -8.50
N PHE A 95 -8.39 -10.02 -8.06
CA PHE A 95 -7.45 -10.92 -7.38
C PHE A 95 -6.30 -11.37 -8.29
N ALA A 96 -6.59 -11.77 -9.53
CA ALA A 96 -5.57 -12.17 -10.50
C ALA A 96 -4.63 -11.03 -10.90
N PHE A 97 -5.10 -9.78 -10.81
CA PHE A 97 -4.28 -8.58 -10.94
C PHE A 97 -3.40 -8.37 -9.71
N ALA A 98 -3.98 -8.46 -8.51
CA ALA A 98 -3.29 -8.07 -7.29
C ALA A 98 -2.25 -9.07 -6.79
N VAL A 99 -2.43 -10.37 -7.02
CA VAL A 99 -1.45 -11.39 -6.60
C VAL A 99 -0.06 -11.12 -7.17
N PRO A 100 0.14 -11.01 -8.51
CA PRO A 100 1.47 -10.71 -9.05
C PRO A 100 1.92 -9.28 -8.73
N PHE A 101 0.99 -8.33 -8.57
CA PHE A 101 1.33 -6.98 -8.10
C PHE A 101 2.02 -7.02 -6.73
N PHE A 102 1.37 -7.60 -5.72
CA PHE A 102 1.93 -7.66 -4.38
C PHE A 102 3.15 -8.58 -4.28
N ILE A 103 3.22 -9.68 -5.04
CA ILE A 103 4.44 -10.52 -5.09
C ILE A 103 5.62 -9.71 -5.64
N GLY A 104 5.40 -8.90 -6.69
CA GLY A 104 6.43 -8.04 -7.26
C GLY A 104 6.84 -6.92 -6.31
N LEU A 105 5.86 -6.22 -5.74
CA LEU A 105 6.05 -5.09 -4.81
C LEU A 105 6.76 -5.53 -3.53
N LEU A 106 6.35 -6.66 -2.95
CA LEU A 106 6.80 -7.17 -1.65
C LEU A 106 7.89 -8.23 -1.79
N LYS A 107 8.49 -8.37 -2.97
CA LYS A 107 9.58 -9.32 -3.22
C LYS A 107 10.70 -9.17 -2.20
N TRP A 108 10.95 -7.96 -1.70
CA TRP A 108 11.95 -7.69 -0.66
C TRP A 108 11.76 -8.53 0.61
N LEU A 109 10.54 -8.94 0.93
CA LEU A 109 10.23 -9.78 2.10
C LEU A 109 10.80 -11.21 1.98
N HIS A 110 11.35 -11.60 0.82
CA HIS A 110 11.96 -12.91 0.62
C HIS A 110 13.16 -13.17 1.56
N VAL A 111 13.81 -12.11 2.08
CA VAL A 111 14.88 -12.21 3.08
C VAL A 111 14.37 -12.86 4.37
N VAL A 112 13.11 -12.60 4.74
CA VAL A 112 12.41 -13.30 5.84
C VAL A 112 11.92 -14.68 5.39
N GLY A 113 11.37 -14.73 4.17
CA GLY A 113 11.00 -15.98 3.50
C GLY A 113 9.97 -15.80 2.39
N TRP A 114 10.03 -16.70 1.40
CA TRP A 114 9.06 -16.71 0.30
C TRP A 114 7.64 -17.06 0.76
N ASP A 115 7.51 -17.84 1.82
CA ASP A 115 6.23 -18.15 2.45
C ASP A 115 5.57 -16.89 3.03
N ALA A 116 6.33 -16.03 3.72
CA ALA A 116 5.85 -14.75 4.22
C ALA A 116 5.51 -13.80 3.06
N THR A 117 6.37 -13.73 2.05
CA THR A 117 6.14 -12.93 0.83
C THR A 117 4.82 -13.31 0.14
N ILE A 118 4.62 -14.60 -0.13
CA ILE A 118 3.41 -15.10 -0.78
C ILE A 118 2.20 -14.94 0.13
N GLY A 119 2.32 -15.29 1.41
CA GLY A 119 1.24 -15.20 2.39
C GLY A 119 0.69 -13.78 2.52
N LEU A 120 1.58 -12.81 2.76
CA LEU A 120 1.20 -11.40 2.83
C LEU A 120 0.64 -10.92 1.49
N SER A 121 1.28 -11.27 0.36
CA SER A 121 0.79 -10.87 -0.97
C SER A 121 -0.62 -11.38 -1.26
N VAL A 122 -0.96 -12.60 -0.86
CA VAL A 122 -2.31 -13.17 -1.03
C VAL A 122 -3.33 -12.47 -0.13
N ILE A 123 -2.95 -12.15 1.11
CA ILE A 123 -3.81 -11.39 2.04
C ILE A 123 -4.09 -10.00 1.47
N GLN A 124 -3.06 -9.28 1.03
CA GLN A 124 -3.21 -7.96 0.41
C GLN A 124 -4.04 -8.04 -0.89
N ALA A 125 -3.80 -9.06 -1.72
CA ALA A 125 -4.58 -9.30 -2.94
C ALA A 125 -6.06 -9.63 -2.66
N ALA A 126 -6.42 -10.11 -1.47
CA ALA A 126 -7.81 -10.39 -1.13
C ALA A 126 -8.67 -9.12 -1.08
N PHE A 127 -8.11 -7.96 -0.72
CA PHE A 127 -8.83 -6.67 -0.78
C PHE A 127 -9.26 -6.33 -2.21
N PHE A 128 -8.47 -6.73 -3.21
CA PHE A 128 -8.80 -6.54 -4.61
C PHE A 128 -9.93 -7.44 -5.12
N LEU A 129 -10.36 -8.47 -4.37
CA LEU A 129 -11.62 -9.18 -4.66
C LEU A 129 -12.81 -8.22 -4.54
N LEU A 130 -12.83 -7.40 -3.49
CA LEU A 130 -13.90 -6.44 -3.24
C LEU A 130 -13.83 -5.27 -4.21
N LEU A 131 -12.64 -4.73 -4.45
CA LEU A 131 -12.42 -3.69 -5.46
C LEU A 131 -12.87 -4.16 -6.84
N GLY A 132 -12.38 -5.32 -7.30
CA GLY A 132 -12.74 -5.86 -8.61
C GLY A 132 -14.25 -6.12 -8.75
N ALA A 133 -14.90 -6.63 -7.70
CA ALA A 133 -16.36 -6.80 -7.67
C ALA A 133 -17.09 -5.44 -7.76
N GLY A 134 -16.65 -4.47 -6.96
CA GLY A 134 -17.19 -3.12 -6.93
C GLY A 134 -17.09 -2.45 -8.30
N LEU A 135 -15.89 -2.43 -8.89
CA LEU A 135 -15.64 -1.90 -10.23
C LEU A 135 -16.55 -2.55 -11.29
N ALA A 136 -16.71 -3.88 -11.27
CA ALA A 136 -17.59 -4.58 -12.21
C ALA A 136 -19.06 -4.16 -12.06
N VAL A 137 -19.52 -3.97 -10.82
CA VAL A 137 -20.90 -3.59 -10.52
C VAL A 137 -21.17 -2.13 -10.89
N THR A 138 -20.29 -1.21 -10.50
CA THR A 138 -20.43 0.24 -10.74
C THR A 138 -20.08 0.66 -12.16
N SER A 139 -19.40 -0.19 -12.94
CA SER A 139 -19.12 0.06 -14.37
C SER A 139 -20.35 0.34 -15.24
N ARG A 140 -21.55 -0.03 -14.76
CA ARG A 140 -22.84 0.20 -15.45
C ARG A 140 -23.47 1.55 -15.11
N LEU A 141 -22.95 2.26 -14.12
CA LEU A 141 -23.46 3.57 -13.72
C LEU A 141 -23.00 4.66 -14.69
N PRO A 142 -23.76 5.76 -14.83
CA PRO A 142 -23.22 6.98 -15.43
C PRO A 142 -22.02 7.47 -14.61
N ALA A 143 -21.06 8.13 -15.28
CA ALA A 143 -19.82 8.61 -14.67
C ALA A 143 -19.02 7.51 -13.93
N TRP A 144 -19.08 6.26 -14.38
CA TRP A 144 -18.36 5.14 -13.75
C TRP A 144 -16.87 5.36 -13.45
N PRO A 145 -16.09 6.18 -14.21
CA PRO A 145 -14.70 6.46 -13.83
C PRO A 145 -14.56 7.13 -12.46
N LEU A 146 -15.52 7.97 -12.08
CA LEU A 146 -15.54 8.61 -10.75
C LEU A 146 -15.73 7.57 -9.64
N TRP A 147 -16.70 6.68 -9.81
CA TRP A 147 -16.96 5.60 -8.83
C TRP A 147 -15.78 4.64 -8.74
N ALA A 148 -15.09 4.38 -9.86
CA ALA A 148 -13.88 3.56 -9.87
C ALA A 148 -12.77 4.18 -9.02
N ALA A 149 -12.55 5.50 -9.12
CA ALA A 149 -11.57 6.22 -8.31
C ALA A 149 -11.93 6.20 -6.81
N CYS A 150 -13.19 6.47 -6.46
CA CYS A 150 -13.66 6.39 -5.08
C CYS A 150 -13.54 4.98 -4.49
N LEU A 151 -13.80 3.93 -5.30
CA LEU A 151 -13.64 2.55 -4.86
C LEU A 151 -12.18 2.15 -4.64
N TRP A 152 -11.25 2.72 -5.41
CA TRP A 152 -9.84 2.51 -5.17
C TRP A 152 -9.40 3.10 -3.82
N VAL A 153 -9.83 4.33 -3.53
CA VAL A 153 -9.62 4.93 -2.20
C VAL A 153 -10.28 4.11 -1.09
N ALA A 154 -11.49 3.58 -1.31
CA ALA A 154 -12.16 2.72 -0.33
C ALA A 154 -11.41 1.40 -0.06
N GLU A 155 -10.75 0.85 -1.08
CA GLU A 155 -9.91 -0.34 -0.96
C GLU A 155 -8.66 -0.05 -0.12
N GLU A 156 -7.94 1.02 -0.47
CA GLU A 156 -6.74 1.45 0.27
C GLU A 156 -7.11 1.79 1.72
N PHE A 157 -8.19 2.55 1.94
CA PHE A 157 -8.72 2.86 3.28
C PHE A 157 -8.87 1.63 4.18
N ALA A 158 -9.40 0.53 3.62
CA ALA A 158 -9.63 -0.71 4.36
C ALA A 158 -8.33 -1.48 4.61
N ARG A 159 -7.47 -1.57 3.59
CA ARG A 159 -6.21 -2.31 3.61
C ARG A 159 -5.15 -1.64 4.50
N ASP A 160 -5.16 -0.31 4.55
CA ASP A 160 -4.28 0.51 5.35
C ASP A 160 -4.57 0.40 6.85
N ARG A 161 -5.73 -0.16 7.24
CA ARG A 161 -6.16 -0.29 8.65
C ARG A 161 -6.36 -1.71 9.13
N GLN A 162 -6.58 -2.67 8.23
CA GLN A 162 -6.96 -4.03 8.59
C GLN A 162 -6.18 -5.08 7.79
N PRO A 163 -5.90 -6.25 8.39
CA PRO A 163 -5.91 -6.54 9.84
C PRO A 163 -4.67 -5.96 10.55
N PHE A 164 -4.65 -6.01 11.90
CA PHE A 164 -3.47 -5.69 12.73
C PHE A 164 -2.89 -4.28 12.58
N GLY A 165 -3.75 -3.29 12.36
CA GLY A 165 -3.31 -1.91 12.07
C GLY A 165 -3.09 -1.65 10.59
N GLY A 166 -3.18 -2.67 9.73
CA GLY A 166 -3.17 -2.55 8.28
C GLY A 166 -1.78 -2.52 7.65
N PHE A 167 -1.74 -2.35 6.34
CA PHE A 167 -0.50 -2.38 5.56
C PHE A 167 -0.57 -1.42 4.36
N PRO A 168 -0.15 -0.14 4.53
CA PRO A 168 -0.30 0.90 3.50
C PRO A 168 0.61 0.77 2.27
N TRP A 169 1.45 -0.26 2.20
CA TRP A 169 2.34 -0.49 1.07
C TRP A 169 1.54 -0.75 -0.22
N GLY A 170 1.96 -0.15 -1.34
CA GLY A 170 1.30 -0.39 -2.63
C GLY A 170 0.13 0.54 -2.95
N ARG A 171 -0.09 1.60 -2.15
CA ARG A 171 -1.00 2.69 -2.52
C ARG A 171 -0.54 3.36 -3.80
N LEU A 172 -1.47 3.75 -4.66
CA LEU A 172 -1.15 4.44 -5.92
C LEU A 172 -0.36 5.73 -5.71
N ALA A 173 -0.60 6.42 -4.58
CA ALA A 173 0.13 7.61 -4.19
C ALA A 173 1.66 7.39 -4.11
N PHE A 174 2.09 6.26 -3.55
CA PHE A 174 3.51 5.95 -3.37
C PHE A 174 4.21 5.49 -4.65
N ALA A 175 3.46 5.16 -5.71
CA ALA A 175 4.01 4.96 -7.06
C ALA A 175 4.13 6.27 -7.87
N ASN A 176 3.64 7.39 -7.32
CA ASN A 176 3.50 8.66 -8.03
C ASN A 176 4.14 9.79 -7.21
N THR A 177 5.41 9.60 -6.83
CA THR A 177 6.18 10.53 -5.98
C THR A 177 7.08 11.48 -6.79
N ASP A 178 7.26 11.22 -8.09
CA ASP A 178 7.87 12.10 -9.10
C ASP A 178 6.97 12.22 -10.34
N SER A 179 5.73 12.65 -10.13
CA SER A 179 4.73 12.72 -11.20
C SER A 179 3.96 14.05 -11.18
N PRO A 180 3.27 14.39 -12.28
CA PRO A 180 2.33 15.51 -12.28
C PRO A 180 1.21 15.42 -11.22
N PHE A 181 0.95 14.25 -10.65
CA PHE A 181 -0.02 14.07 -9.56
C PHE A 181 0.53 14.43 -8.19
N THR A 182 1.85 14.37 -8.00
CA THR A 182 2.50 14.47 -6.69
C THR A 182 2.14 15.76 -5.92
N PRO A 183 2.08 16.96 -6.54
CA PRO A 183 1.70 18.18 -5.83
C PRO A 183 0.28 18.15 -5.23
N LEU A 184 -0.62 17.27 -5.70
CA LEU A 184 -1.96 17.10 -5.11
C LEU A 184 -1.89 16.64 -3.64
N ALA A 185 -0.77 16.05 -3.22
CA ALA A 185 -0.54 15.67 -1.84
C ALA A 185 -0.64 16.88 -0.88
N ALA A 186 -0.23 18.08 -1.31
CA ALA A 186 -0.35 19.29 -0.48
C ALA A 186 -1.81 19.75 -0.24
N LEU A 187 -2.76 19.26 -1.04
CA LEU A 187 -4.18 19.60 -0.93
C LEU A 187 -5.01 18.57 -0.18
N GLY A 188 -4.78 17.28 -0.44
CA GLY A 188 -5.60 16.21 0.13
C GLY A 188 -4.82 14.95 0.47
N GLY A 189 -3.51 15.10 0.68
CA GLY A 189 -2.61 14.03 1.07
C GLY A 189 -2.45 12.94 0.03
N ALA A 190 -1.88 11.82 0.47
CA ALA A 190 -1.73 10.61 -0.35
C ALA A 190 -3.07 10.17 -0.98
N VAL A 191 -4.17 10.35 -0.27
CA VAL A 191 -5.52 9.99 -0.69
C VAL A 191 -5.92 10.68 -1.99
N LEU A 192 -5.68 11.99 -2.11
CA LEU A 192 -6.04 12.73 -3.32
C LEU A 192 -5.18 12.33 -4.52
N VAL A 193 -3.91 11.99 -4.29
CA VAL A 193 -3.02 11.44 -5.32
C VAL A 193 -3.56 10.09 -5.80
N THR A 194 -3.88 9.15 -4.90
CA THR A 194 -4.52 7.87 -5.24
C THR A 194 -5.78 8.10 -6.08
N PHE A 195 -6.67 8.98 -5.61
CA PHE A 195 -7.92 9.29 -6.30
C PHE A 195 -7.67 9.81 -7.72
N ALA A 196 -6.74 10.75 -7.90
CA ALA A 196 -6.44 11.34 -9.21
C ALA A 196 -5.82 10.33 -10.18
N VAL A 197 -4.89 9.51 -9.71
CA VAL A 197 -4.27 8.43 -10.52
C VAL A 197 -5.34 7.41 -10.93
N ALA A 198 -6.18 6.99 -9.98
CA ALA A 198 -7.26 6.03 -10.25
C ALA A 198 -8.30 6.59 -11.23
N LEU A 199 -8.69 7.87 -11.06
CA LEU A 199 -9.62 8.57 -11.94
C LEU A 199 -9.06 8.72 -13.34
N CYS A 200 -7.80 9.12 -13.47
CA CYS A 200 -7.12 9.25 -14.75
C CYS A 200 -7.07 7.90 -15.47
N GLY A 201 -6.64 6.82 -14.80
CA GLY A 201 -6.65 5.47 -15.36
C GLY A 201 -8.04 5.01 -15.81
N ALA A 202 -9.08 5.27 -15.01
CA ALA A 202 -10.46 4.92 -15.35
C ALA A 202 -11.01 5.77 -16.52
N LEU A 203 -10.63 7.05 -16.64
CA LEU A 203 -10.99 7.90 -17.77
C LEU A 203 -10.28 7.45 -19.06
N LEU A 204 -9.03 7.02 -18.99
CA LEU A 204 -8.32 6.42 -20.12
C LEU A 204 -9.02 5.13 -20.59
N ALA A 205 -9.48 4.30 -19.66
CA ALA A 205 -10.31 3.14 -19.98
C ALA A 205 -11.65 3.54 -20.63
N ALA A 206 -12.32 4.61 -20.15
CA ALA A 206 -13.54 5.12 -20.77
C ALA A 206 -13.30 5.63 -22.20
N ALA A 207 -12.18 6.35 -22.43
CA ALA A 207 -11.77 6.79 -23.76
C ALA A 207 -11.53 5.60 -24.70
N ALA A 208 -10.83 4.56 -24.23
CA ALA A 208 -10.58 3.35 -25.02
C ALA A 208 -11.87 2.61 -25.39
N LEU A 209 -12.83 2.49 -24.46
CA LEU A 209 -14.15 1.89 -24.73
C LEU A 209 -14.95 2.70 -25.75
N ALA A 210 -14.95 4.02 -25.62
CA ALA A 210 -15.64 4.90 -26.56
C ALA A 210 -15.02 4.83 -27.96
N ALA A 211 -13.68 4.85 -28.05
CA ALA A 211 -12.95 4.68 -29.31
C ALA A 211 -13.22 3.33 -29.97
N TRP A 212 -13.33 2.25 -29.19
CA TRP A 212 -13.65 0.93 -29.71
C TRP A 212 -15.07 0.87 -30.31
N ARG A 213 -16.06 1.48 -29.65
CA ARG A 213 -17.45 1.58 -30.18
C ARG A 213 -17.55 2.37 -31.48
N LEU A 214 -16.70 3.40 -31.66
CA LEU A 214 -16.60 4.15 -32.91
C LEU A 214 -16.10 3.25 -34.05
N ARG A 215 -15.06 2.45 -33.78
CA ARG A 215 -14.43 1.55 -34.75
C ARG A 215 -15.39 0.45 -35.20
N ASP A 216 -16.15 -0.12 -34.27
CA ASP A 216 -17.11 -1.20 -34.56
C ASP A 216 -18.39 -0.72 -35.28
N GLY A 217 -18.49 0.56 -35.64
CA GLY A 217 -19.54 1.08 -36.52
C GLY A 217 -20.86 1.40 -35.83
N ALA A 218 -20.98 1.19 -34.52
CA ALA A 218 -22.19 1.47 -33.74
C ALA A 218 -22.53 2.97 -33.64
N SER A 219 -21.58 3.86 -34.01
CA SER A 219 -21.72 5.31 -33.85
C SER A 219 -20.76 6.09 -34.78
N ARG A 220 -20.88 5.94 -36.11
CA ARG A 220 -20.01 6.61 -37.12
C ARG A 220 -20.23 8.11 -37.30
N THR A 221 -21.03 8.76 -36.44
CA THR A 221 -21.26 10.20 -36.52
C THR A 221 -20.19 10.97 -35.72
N PRO A 222 -19.91 12.25 -36.05
CA PRO A 222 -19.01 13.10 -35.27
C PRO A 222 -19.43 13.20 -33.78
N ARG A 223 -20.74 13.13 -33.51
CA ARG A 223 -21.31 13.10 -32.16
C ARG A 223 -20.93 11.82 -31.39
N GLY A 224 -20.60 10.75 -32.09
CA GLY A 224 -20.09 9.51 -31.53
C GLY A 224 -18.71 9.60 -30.92
N ALA A 225 -17.88 10.54 -31.41
CA ALA A 225 -16.51 10.73 -30.94
C ALA A 225 -16.42 11.59 -29.69
N LEU A 226 -17.46 12.38 -29.41
CA LEU A 226 -17.52 13.30 -28.28
C LEU A 226 -17.23 12.63 -26.92
N PRO A 227 -17.80 11.46 -26.57
CA PRO A 227 -17.48 10.81 -25.29
C PRO A 227 -16.02 10.40 -25.16
N ALA A 228 -15.38 9.96 -26.26
CA ALA A 228 -13.96 9.61 -26.26
C ALA A 228 -13.10 10.87 -26.07
N ALA A 229 -13.39 11.93 -26.83
CA ALA A 229 -12.67 13.21 -26.72
C ALA A 229 -12.82 13.82 -25.32
N VAL A 230 -14.03 13.85 -24.76
CA VAL A 230 -14.28 14.35 -23.40
C VAL A 230 -13.52 13.52 -22.37
N ALA A 231 -13.52 12.18 -22.48
CA ALA A 231 -12.78 11.33 -21.55
C ALA A 231 -11.26 11.57 -21.62
N VAL A 232 -10.70 11.77 -22.82
CA VAL A 232 -9.28 12.11 -23.00
C VAL A 232 -8.96 13.49 -22.42
N VAL A 233 -9.80 14.50 -22.69
CA VAL A 233 -9.59 15.85 -22.15
C VAL A 233 -9.66 15.83 -20.62
N LEU A 234 -10.65 15.14 -20.04
CA LEU A 234 -10.76 15.01 -18.59
C LEU A 234 -9.56 14.25 -18.00
N ALA A 235 -9.08 13.18 -18.64
CA ALA A 235 -7.88 12.46 -18.20
C ALA A 235 -6.64 13.38 -18.23
N ALA A 236 -6.47 14.18 -19.29
CA ALA A 236 -5.39 15.14 -19.40
C ALA A 236 -5.48 16.25 -18.34
N VAL A 237 -6.68 16.76 -18.08
CA VAL A 237 -6.91 17.75 -17.00
C VAL A 237 -6.54 17.15 -15.65
N VAL A 238 -7.02 15.94 -15.32
CA VAL A 238 -6.70 15.27 -14.05
C VAL A 238 -5.20 14.96 -13.94
N ALA A 239 -4.55 14.60 -15.03
CA ALA A 239 -3.11 14.35 -15.05
C ALA A 239 -2.28 15.62 -14.83
N LEU A 240 -2.71 16.77 -15.35
CA LEU A 240 -1.92 17.99 -15.35
C LEU A 240 -2.30 18.99 -14.26
N VAL A 241 -3.47 18.84 -13.62
CA VAL A 241 -3.95 19.81 -12.61
C VAL A 241 -3.02 19.94 -11.41
N GLY A 242 -2.30 18.87 -11.04
CA GLY A 242 -1.30 18.92 -9.98
C GLY A 242 -0.17 19.90 -10.26
N LEU A 243 0.22 20.11 -11.53
CA LEU A 243 1.28 21.07 -11.88
C LEU A 243 0.92 22.53 -11.57
N ALA A 244 -0.38 22.83 -11.40
CA ALA A 244 -0.86 24.15 -11.01
C ALA A 244 -1.04 24.30 -9.49
N VAL A 245 -0.83 23.24 -8.71
CA VAL A 245 -0.99 23.26 -7.26
C VAL A 245 0.26 23.89 -6.63
N PRO A 246 0.12 24.96 -5.84
CA PRO A 246 1.24 25.52 -5.10
C PRO A 246 1.66 24.56 -3.99
N VAL A 247 2.93 24.16 -3.99
CA VAL A 247 3.54 23.43 -2.88
C VAL A 247 4.24 24.46 -1.97
N PRO A 248 3.78 24.67 -0.73
CA PRO A 248 4.33 25.70 0.13
C PRO A 248 5.69 25.26 0.72
N THR A 249 6.76 25.93 0.32
CA THR A 249 8.15 25.56 0.67
C THR A 249 8.91 26.60 1.50
N LYS A 250 8.38 27.82 1.63
CA LYS A 250 9.07 28.95 2.26
C LYS A 250 9.35 28.69 3.74
N ALA A 251 10.60 28.70 4.18
CA ALA A 251 10.95 28.67 5.60
C ALA A 251 11.46 30.04 6.04
N ASP A 252 11.16 30.44 7.28
CA ASP A 252 11.63 31.71 7.86
C ASP A 252 12.97 31.53 8.60
N ASP A 253 13.30 30.30 9.01
CA ASP A 253 14.54 29.90 9.66
C ASP A 253 14.95 28.45 9.26
N SER A 254 16.16 28.07 9.66
CA SER A 254 16.73 26.74 9.46
C SER A 254 17.56 26.31 10.67
N ALA A 255 17.81 25.01 10.79
CA ALA A 255 18.79 24.46 11.72
C ALA A 255 19.80 23.62 10.94
N ARG A 256 21.10 23.80 11.23
CA ARG A 256 22.13 22.96 10.62
C ARG A 256 22.12 21.61 11.30
N ILE A 257 21.92 20.54 10.54
CA ILE A 257 21.85 19.18 11.08
C ILE A 257 23.00 18.34 10.55
N ALA A 258 23.34 17.29 11.30
CA ALA A 258 24.11 16.16 10.79
C ALA A 258 23.31 14.86 10.94
N VAL A 259 23.33 14.02 9.91
CA VAL A 259 22.68 12.70 9.91
C VAL A 259 23.76 11.64 9.80
N VAL A 260 23.88 10.81 10.83
CA VAL A 260 24.96 9.83 10.93
C VAL A 260 24.47 8.47 10.48
N GLN A 261 25.08 7.90 9.44
CA GLN A 261 24.85 6.54 9.01
C GLN A 261 26.04 5.68 9.46
N GLY A 262 25.88 4.92 10.55
CA GLY A 262 26.98 4.12 11.11
C GLY A 262 27.28 2.83 10.35
N ASN A 263 26.37 2.35 9.50
CA ASN A 263 26.46 1.08 8.77
C ASN A 263 26.45 -0.18 9.66
N VAL A 264 26.23 -1.33 9.02
CA VAL A 264 26.34 -2.68 9.60
C VAL A 264 27.40 -3.48 8.87
N GLN A 265 27.87 -4.59 9.46
CA GLN A 265 28.92 -5.42 8.88
C GLN A 265 28.44 -6.31 7.73
N GLN A 266 27.19 -6.78 7.79
CA GLN A 266 26.56 -7.64 6.78
C GLN A 266 25.06 -7.33 6.67
N PRO A 267 24.46 -7.37 5.47
CA PRO A 267 23.01 -7.27 5.29
C PRO A 267 22.27 -8.49 5.87
N GLY A 268 20.96 -8.33 6.11
CA GLY A 268 20.04 -9.43 6.46
C GLY A 268 19.73 -9.54 7.97
N MET A 269 18.99 -10.58 8.36
CA MET A 269 18.41 -10.72 9.72
C MET A 269 19.44 -10.85 10.86
N ASP A 270 20.69 -11.26 10.56
CA ASP A 270 21.74 -11.51 11.55
C ASP A 270 22.64 -10.27 11.79
N PHE A 271 22.23 -9.09 11.31
CA PHE A 271 23.03 -7.86 11.39
C PHE A 271 23.38 -7.44 12.85
N LEU A 272 22.60 -7.90 13.82
CA LEU A 272 22.81 -7.71 15.27
C LEU A 272 23.82 -8.69 15.89
N GLY A 273 24.52 -9.50 15.10
CA GLY A 273 25.37 -10.61 15.58
C GLY A 273 26.54 -10.24 16.49
N ARG A 274 26.85 -8.95 16.69
CA ARG A 274 27.83 -8.45 17.67
C ARG A 274 27.23 -7.31 18.49
N PRO A 275 26.94 -7.54 19.79
CA PRO A 275 26.49 -6.48 20.68
C PRO A 275 27.41 -5.27 20.62
N MET A 276 26.86 -4.06 20.77
CA MET A 276 27.57 -2.78 20.73
C MET A 276 28.12 -2.35 19.37
N LYS A 277 28.31 -3.23 18.40
CA LYS A 277 29.09 -2.85 17.21
C LYS A 277 28.42 -1.78 16.35
N ILE A 278 27.09 -1.84 16.24
CA ILE A 278 26.32 -0.81 15.53
C ILE A 278 26.46 0.51 16.28
N LEU A 279 26.29 0.50 17.60
CA LEU A 279 26.47 1.69 18.44
C LEU A 279 27.87 2.29 18.29
N GLU A 280 28.91 1.47 18.36
CA GLU A 280 30.29 1.88 18.17
C GLU A 280 30.49 2.58 16.83
N ASN A 281 29.92 2.05 15.73
CA ASN A 281 30.07 2.71 14.43
C ASN A 281 29.40 4.10 14.40
N HIS A 282 28.21 4.25 15.00
CA HIS A 282 27.53 5.56 15.06
C HIS A 282 28.29 6.55 15.94
N ALA A 283 28.84 6.06 17.07
CA ALA A 283 29.71 6.85 17.94
C ALA A 283 30.99 7.27 17.22
N GLU A 284 31.70 6.34 16.56
CA GLU A 284 32.93 6.60 15.79
C GLU A 284 32.69 7.62 14.67
N ALA A 285 31.60 7.49 13.90
CA ALA A 285 31.26 8.46 12.86
C ALA A 285 30.96 9.86 13.43
N THR A 286 30.31 9.93 14.60
CA THR A 286 30.02 11.19 15.30
C THR A 286 31.28 11.85 15.86
N GLU A 287 32.20 11.06 16.42
CA GLU A 287 33.49 11.52 16.94
C GLU A 287 34.39 12.02 15.79
N LYS A 288 34.39 11.30 14.65
CA LYS A 288 35.08 11.76 13.44
C LYS A 288 34.52 13.09 12.94
N LEU A 289 33.20 13.26 12.93
CA LEU A 289 32.58 14.55 12.60
C LEU A 289 33.04 15.65 13.57
N ALA A 290 33.14 15.35 14.87
CA ALA A 290 33.65 16.29 15.86
C ALA A 290 35.11 16.69 15.59
N ASP A 291 35.96 15.74 15.18
CA ASP A 291 37.33 16.01 14.72
C ASP A 291 37.38 16.87 13.46
N ASP A 292 36.50 16.61 12.49
CA ASP A 292 36.39 17.41 11.27
C ASP A 292 35.99 18.86 11.57
N ILE A 293 35.07 19.07 12.53
CA ILE A 293 34.67 20.40 13.01
C ILE A 293 35.83 21.10 13.73
N ARG A 294 36.53 20.42 14.65
CA ARG A 294 37.70 20.97 15.36
C ARG A 294 38.82 21.37 14.40
N ALA A 295 38.98 20.62 13.31
CA ALA A 295 39.95 20.90 12.27
C ALA A 295 39.50 21.94 11.24
N GLY A 296 38.27 22.47 11.35
CA GLY A 296 37.70 23.43 10.41
C GLY A 296 37.39 22.87 9.03
N ARG A 297 37.26 21.53 8.90
CA ARG A 297 36.84 20.86 7.66
C ARG A 297 35.33 20.85 7.49
N GLU A 298 34.59 20.90 8.59
CA GLU A 298 33.13 20.93 8.62
C GLU A 298 32.63 22.04 9.56
N GLU A 299 31.47 22.60 9.24
CA GLU A 299 30.80 23.53 10.14
C GLU A 299 30.06 22.77 11.25
N LYS A 300 30.10 23.31 12.47
CA LYS A 300 29.42 22.70 13.61
C LYS A 300 27.89 22.67 13.39
N PRO A 301 27.23 21.51 13.42
CA PRO A 301 25.78 21.44 13.36
C PRO A 301 25.14 21.93 14.66
N ASP A 302 23.86 22.27 14.62
CA ASP A 302 23.03 22.59 15.78
C ASP A 302 22.54 21.33 16.52
N LEU A 303 22.42 20.21 15.80
CA LEU A 303 22.01 18.91 16.33
C LEU A 303 22.45 17.75 15.42
N VAL A 304 22.51 16.54 15.97
CA VAL A 304 22.81 15.31 15.23
C VAL A 304 21.65 14.34 15.31
N ILE A 305 21.42 13.56 14.26
CA ILE A 305 20.38 12.53 14.20
C ILE A 305 21.04 11.19 13.95
N TRP A 306 20.78 10.23 14.84
CA TRP A 306 21.12 8.82 14.64
C TRP A 306 19.89 8.04 14.18
N PRO A 307 20.06 6.94 13.41
CA PRO A 307 19.00 6.04 12.97
C PRO A 307 18.28 5.27 14.09
N GLU A 308 17.21 4.58 13.72
CA GLU A 308 16.51 3.60 14.57
C GLU A 308 17.48 2.50 15.01
N ASN A 309 17.37 2.07 16.28
CA ASN A 309 18.19 0.98 16.82
C ASN A 309 19.70 1.18 16.58
N SER A 310 20.17 2.43 16.67
CA SER A 310 21.61 2.76 16.68
C SER A 310 22.28 2.22 17.93
N SER A 311 21.54 2.10 19.03
CA SER A 311 21.90 1.26 20.18
C SER A 311 21.00 0.02 20.24
N ASP A 312 21.62 -1.15 20.10
CA ASP A 312 20.98 -2.47 20.25
C ASP A 312 20.85 -2.91 21.72
N LEU A 313 21.56 -2.23 22.62
CA LEU A 313 21.46 -2.38 24.07
C LEU A 313 20.70 -1.22 24.70
N ASP A 314 19.96 -1.53 25.76
CA ASP A 314 19.27 -0.52 26.59
C ASP A 314 20.31 0.36 27.31
N PRO A 315 20.45 1.65 26.93
CA PRO A 315 21.46 2.52 27.50
C PRO A 315 21.17 2.86 28.97
N TYR A 316 19.95 2.66 29.47
CA TYR A 316 19.65 2.87 30.89
C TYR A 316 20.06 1.67 31.77
N LYS A 317 20.28 0.50 31.17
CA LYS A 317 20.67 -0.72 31.88
C LYS A 317 22.14 -1.08 31.70
N TRP A 318 22.71 -0.79 30.53
CA TRP A 318 24.07 -1.18 30.16
C TRP A 318 25.00 0.04 30.22
N PRO A 319 25.88 0.15 31.24
CA PRO A 319 26.75 1.31 31.41
C PRO A 319 27.69 1.54 30.22
N GLU A 320 28.10 0.49 29.52
CA GLU A 320 28.97 0.59 28.34
C GLU A 320 28.26 1.30 27.19
N ALA A 321 26.98 0.98 26.94
CA ALA A 321 26.16 1.64 25.94
C ALA A 321 25.93 3.12 26.31
N TYR A 322 25.59 3.39 27.57
CA TYR A 322 25.46 4.76 28.07
C TYR A 322 26.73 5.57 27.83
N GLN A 323 27.89 5.03 28.22
CA GLN A 323 29.17 5.72 28.14
C GLN A 323 29.60 5.99 26.69
N ALA A 324 29.35 5.04 25.77
CA ALA A 324 29.64 5.23 24.36
C ALA A 324 28.79 6.37 23.75
N ILE A 325 27.49 6.39 24.04
CA ILE A 325 26.59 7.47 23.58
C ILE A 325 27.01 8.80 24.21
N ASP A 326 27.14 8.83 25.54
CA ASP A 326 27.45 10.05 26.29
C ASP A 326 28.81 10.65 25.89
N LYS A 327 29.81 9.82 25.60
CA LYS A 327 31.11 10.25 25.07
C LYS A 327 30.96 10.92 23.71
N ALA A 328 30.29 10.26 22.75
CA ALA A 328 30.10 10.80 21.41
C ALA A 328 29.31 12.12 21.42
N VAL A 329 28.23 12.18 22.22
CA VAL A 329 27.39 13.38 22.38
C VAL A 329 28.18 14.53 23.01
N LYS A 330 28.99 14.26 24.04
CA LYS A 330 29.86 15.27 24.65
C LYS A 330 30.97 15.75 23.72
N ASP A 331 31.50 14.87 22.88
CA ASP A 331 32.58 15.21 21.95
C ASP A 331 32.11 16.13 20.81
N ILE A 332 30.95 15.84 20.21
CA ILE A 332 30.32 16.72 19.22
C ILE A 332 29.77 18.01 19.86
N GLY A 333 29.36 17.93 21.13
CA GLY A 333 28.98 19.08 21.95
C GLY A 333 27.70 19.77 21.48
N VAL A 334 26.76 19.01 20.91
CA VAL A 334 25.38 19.41 20.57
C VAL A 334 24.39 18.27 20.88
N PRO A 335 23.09 18.55 21.01
CA PRO A 335 22.08 17.51 21.22
C PRO A 335 22.04 16.49 20.09
N VAL A 336 21.80 15.23 20.44
CA VAL A 336 21.69 14.11 19.50
C VAL A 336 20.36 13.40 19.69
N LEU A 337 19.61 13.16 18.62
CA LEU A 337 18.47 12.25 18.62
C LEU A 337 18.96 10.82 18.41
N VAL A 338 18.93 10.00 19.46
CA VAL A 338 19.52 8.66 19.52
C VAL A 338 18.42 7.60 19.43
N GLY A 339 18.44 6.76 18.38
CA GLY A 339 17.55 5.60 18.30
C GLY A 339 18.08 4.42 19.15
N ALA A 340 17.26 3.89 20.05
CA ALA A 340 17.65 2.82 20.96
C ALA A 340 16.47 1.88 21.29
N LEU A 341 16.79 0.61 21.60
CA LEU A 341 15.83 -0.31 22.23
C LEU A 341 15.95 -0.19 23.76
N VAL A 342 14.82 0.09 24.41
CA VAL A 342 14.73 0.26 25.87
C VAL A 342 13.82 -0.83 26.44
N ASP A 343 14.18 -1.44 27.56
CA ASP A 343 13.28 -2.42 28.19
C ASP A 343 12.05 -1.72 28.78
N HIS A 344 10.87 -2.26 28.53
CA HIS A 344 9.63 -1.65 29.02
C HIS A 344 9.61 -1.66 30.57
N PRO A 345 9.37 -0.51 31.23
CA PRO A 345 9.63 -0.34 32.66
C PRO A 345 8.76 -1.20 33.58
N LYS A 346 7.61 -1.67 33.09
CA LYS A 346 6.60 -2.40 33.89
C LYS A 346 6.22 -3.77 33.35
N LYS A 347 6.74 -4.18 32.20
CA LYS A 347 6.26 -5.37 31.48
C LYS A 347 7.46 -6.18 31.01
N GLU A 348 7.82 -7.18 31.81
CA GLU A 348 8.96 -8.04 31.53
C GLU A 348 8.81 -8.74 30.17
N GLY A 349 9.91 -8.84 29.43
CA GLY A 349 9.94 -9.42 28.08
C GLY A 349 9.42 -8.49 26.97
N TYR A 350 9.02 -7.26 27.29
CA TYR A 350 8.66 -6.23 26.31
C TYR A 350 9.75 -5.17 26.20
N VAL A 351 9.88 -4.61 25.01
CA VAL A 351 10.82 -3.53 24.69
C VAL A 351 10.11 -2.37 24.01
N GLU A 352 10.67 -1.18 24.13
CA GLU A 352 10.24 0.04 23.46
C GLU A 352 11.30 0.42 22.45
N ASN A 353 10.88 0.72 21.23
CA ASN A 353 11.74 1.27 20.20
C ASN A 353 11.64 2.79 20.26
N GLN A 354 12.70 3.45 20.71
CA GLN A 354 12.66 4.86 21.09
C GLN A 354 13.65 5.72 20.31
N GLY A 355 13.22 6.95 19.99
CA GLY A 355 14.08 8.08 19.69
C GLY A 355 14.28 8.94 20.93
N ILE A 356 15.51 9.01 21.46
CA ILE A 356 15.85 9.67 22.73
C ILE A 356 16.66 10.94 22.44
N VAL A 357 16.20 12.09 22.93
CA VAL A 357 16.99 13.33 22.89
C VAL A 357 18.08 13.26 23.96
N TRP A 358 19.34 13.21 23.53
CA TRP A 358 20.50 13.20 24.41
C TRP A 358 21.21 14.55 24.38
N ASP A 359 21.27 15.22 25.53
CA ASP A 359 21.91 16.52 25.68
C ASP A 359 23.35 16.36 26.20
N PRO A 360 24.34 17.09 25.65
CA PRO A 360 25.75 16.97 26.06
C PRO A 360 26.03 17.39 27.51
N LYS A 361 25.12 18.14 28.15
CA LYS A 361 25.26 18.60 29.54
C LYS A 361 24.41 17.79 30.49
N THR A 362 23.15 17.49 30.11
CA THR A 362 22.20 16.83 31.02
C THR A 362 22.02 15.34 30.78
N GLY A 363 22.55 14.79 29.68
CA GLY A 363 22.39 13.38 29.33
C GLY A 363 21.04 13.09 28.64
N PRO A 364 20.53 11.84 28.70
CA PRO A 364 19.28 11.46 28.05
C PRO A 364 18.08 12.18 28.66
N GLY A 365 17.19 12.67 27.79
CA GLY A 365 16.04 13.50 28.14
C GLY A 365 14.72 12.91 27.64
N LYS A 366 13.93 13.74 26.93
CA LYS A 366 12.65 13.33 26.34
C LYS A 366 12.87 12.29 25.26
N SER A 367 11.93 11.36 25.13
CA SER A 367 11.92 10.35 24.07
C SER A 367 10.54 10.17 23.46
N TYR A 368 10.54 9.74 22.21
CA TYR A 368 9.39 9.20 21.50
C TYR A 368 9.48 7.68 21.49
N THR A 369 8.36 6.97 21.60
CA THR A 369 8.28 5.52 21.42
C THR A 369 7.42 5.21 20.21
N LYS A 370 7.92 4.36 19.31
CA LYS A 370 7.21 3.88 18.12
C LYS A 370 5.78 3.45 18.44
N GLN A 371 4.80 4.10 17.85
CA GLN A 371 3.36 3.86 18.03
C GLN A 371 2.88 2.64 17.24
N HIS A 372 3.48 2.33 16.09
CA HIS A 372 3.07 1.23 15.22
C HIS A 372 4.16 0.16 15.02
N PRO A 373 4.32 -0.75 16.00
CA PRO A 373 5.18 -1.91 15.82
C PRO A 373 4.76 -2.78 14.62
N VAL A 374 5.72 -3.34 13.90
CA VAL A 374 5.50 -4.17 12.71
C VAL A 374 5.00 -5.57 13.09
N PRO A 375 3.83 -6.01 12.61
CA PRO A 375 3.33 -7.36 12.86
C PRO A 375 4.29 -8.43 12.30
N PHE A 376 4.55 -9.45 13.10
CA PHE A 376 5.50 -10.56 12.84
C PHE A 376 6.97 -10.18 12.73
N GLY A 377 7.33 -8.89 12.74
CA GLY A 377 8.71 -8.41 12.79
C GLY A 377 9.13 -7.90 14.17
N GLU A 378 8.26 -7.13 14.82
CA GLU A 378 8.52 -6.50 16.12
C GLU A 378 7.60 -7.06 17.22
N TYR A 379 6.45 -7.61 16.85
CA TYR A 379 5.59 -8.36 17.77
C TYR A 379 4.92 -9.53 17.06
N VAL A 380 4.45 -10.52 17.81
CA VAL A 380 3.76 -11.68 17.24
C VAL A 380 2.26 -11.63 17.59
N PRO A 381 1.37 -11.31 16.63
CA PRO A 381 -0.07 -11.44 16.82
C PRO A 381 -0.41 -12.87 17.24
N PHE A 382 -1.22 -13.06 18.29
CA PHE A 382 -1.59 -14.40 18.79
C PHE A 382 -0.37 -15.30 19.08
N ARG A 383 0.69 -14.74 19.71
CA ARG A 383 1.95 -15.43 20.04
C ARG A 383 1.76 -16.83 20.63
N ASP A 384 0.86 -16.97 21.60
CA ASP A 384 0.61 -18.24 22.30
C ASP A 384 0.07 -19.35 21.40
N GLN A 385 -0.59 -18.99 20.29
CA GLN A 385 -1.16 -19.92 19.33
C GLN A 385 -0.19 -20.17 18.18
N LEU A 386 0.38 -19.10 17.60
CA LEU A 386 1.20 -19.18 16.40
C LEU A 386 2.60 -19.74 16.68
N SER A 387 3.22 -19.41 17.81
CA SER A 387 4.56 -19.91 18.16
C SER A 387 4.60 -21.43 18.41
N LYS A 388 3.44 -22.08 18.58
CA LYS A 388 3.32 -23.55 18.68
C LYS A 388 3.44 -24.26 17.32
N VAL A 389 3.14 -23.55 16.23
CA VAL A 389 3.07 -24.10 14.87
C VAL A 389 4.13 -23.52 13.94
N ILE A 390 4.59 -22.28 14.19
CA ILE A 390 5.59 -21.60 13.37
C ILE A 390 6.81 -21.32 14.25
N THR A 391 7.82 -22.19 14.15
CA THR A 391 9.05 -22.09 14.94
C THR A 391 9.86 -20.82 14.63
N ARG A 392 9.79 -20.30 13.39
CA ARG A 392 10.49 -19.06 12.99
C ARG A 392 10.11 -17.84 13.84
N LEU A 393 8.93 -17.84 14.47
CA LEU A 393 8.50 -16.74 15.36
C LEU A 393 9.40 -16.57 16.60
N GLN A 394 10.25 -17.56 16.91
CA GLN A 394 11.28 -17.45 17.94
C GLN A 394 12.35 -16.39 17.60
N GLN A 395 12.49 -15.99 16.34
CA GLN A 395 13.35 -14.88 15.91
C GLN A 395 12.85 -13.51 16.38
N VAL A 396 11.61 -13.43 16.89
CA VAL A 396 11.08 -12.25 17.59
C VAL A 396 10.99 -12.60 19.09
N PRO A 397 12.11 -12.55 19.83
CA PRO A 397 12.18 -13.06 21.20
C PRO A 397 11.41 -12.20 22.20
N ARG A 398 11.26 -10.91 21.91
CA ARG A 398 10.56 -9.91 22.74
C ARG A 398 9.52 -9.20 21.89
N ASP A 399 8.38 -8.87 22.48
CA ASP A 399 7.35 -8.07 21.81
C ASP A 399 7.63 -6.58 22.03
N PHE A 400 7.55 -5.81 20.95
CA PHE A 400 7.67 -4.36 21.03
C PHE A 400 6.36 -3.79 21.58
N TYR A 401 6.50 -2.86 22.52
CA TYR A 401 5.38 -2.16 23.15
C TYR A 401 5.08 -0.87 22.36
N PRO A 402 3.82 -0.63 21.95
CA PRO A 402 3.47 0.56 21.19
C PRO A 402 3.47 1.80 22.09
N GLY A 403 4.02 2.90 21.58
CA GLY A 403 3.88 4.24 22.16
C GLY A 403 2.46 4.81 22.05
N ASP A 404 2.17 5.87 22.80
CA ASP A 404 0.82 6.42 23.00
C ASP A 404 0.69 7.92 22.71
N HIS A 405 1.76 8.59 22.27
CA HIS A 405 1.81 10.02 21.99
C HIS A 405 2.55 10.31 20.69
N ASP A 406 2.40 11.52 20.15
CA ASP A 406 3.09 11.95 18.93
C ASP A 406 4.61 12.16 19.14
N GLY A 407 5.36 12.15 18.04
CA GLY A 407 6.82 12.20 18.05
C GLY A 407 7.44 13.59 18.13
N VAL A 408 6.76 14.59 18.68
CA VAL A 408 7.31 15.95 18.73
C VAL A 408 8.37 16.08 19.84
N LEU A 409 9.63 16.23 19.42
CA LEU A 409 10.79 16.34 20.29
C LEU A 409 11.51 17.67 20.09
N GLN A 410 11.78 18.39 21.19
CA GLN A 410 12.67 19.55 21.16
C GLN A 410 14.12 19.06 21.16
N THR A 411 14.80 19.20 20.03
CA THR A 411 16.18 18.75 19.81
C THR A 411 17.03 19.95 19.40
N GLY A 412 17.79 20.51 20.35
CA GLY A 412 18.52 21.77 20.12
C GLY A 412 17.57 22.93 19.78
N PRO A 413 17.80 23.70 18.71
CA PRO A 413 16.91 24.80 18.32
C PRO A 413 15.63 24.34 17.59
N ALA A 414 15.55 23.07 17.17
CA ALA A 414 14.46 22.57 16.33
C ALA A 414 13.45 21.72 17.12
N LYS A 415 12.16 21.84 16.77
CA LYS A 415 11.13 20.86 17.13
C LYS A 415 11.01 19.85 16.00
N LEU A 416 11.61 18.68 16.19
CA LEU A 416 11.57 17.59 15.21
C LEU A 416 10.37 16.71 15.48
N GLY A 417 9.73 16.25 14.42
CA GLY A 417 8.71 15.21 14.47
C GLY A 417 9.33 13.87 14.12
N ASP A 418 9.61 13.05 15.12
CA ASP A 418 10.17 11.72 14.93
C ASP A 418 9.07 10.72 14.54
N VAL A 419 9.33 9.95 13.50
CA VAL A 419 8.49 8.83 13.05
C VAL A 419 9.41 7.65 12.74
N ILE A 420 9.18 6.50 13.35
CA ILE A 420 10.15 5.41 13.33
C ILE A 420 9.76 4.41 12.23
N CYS A 421 10.62 4.32 11.21
CA CYS A 421 10.68 3.25 10.23
C CYS A 421 9.39 3.06 9.42
N PHE A 422 8.56 2.10 9.80
CA PHE A 422 7.34 1.73 9.09
C PHE A 422 6.25 2.80 9.19
N GLU A 423 6.34 3.68 10.20
CA GLU A 423 5.35 4.70 10.52
C GLU A 423 5.20 5.79 9.47
N VAL A 424 6.24 6.06 8.66
CA VAL A 424 6.16 7.03 7.56
C VAL A 424 5.06 6.68 6.54
N ALA A 425 4.68 5.39 6.45
CA ALA A 425 3.62 4.91 5.57
C ALA A 425 2.20 5.26 6.09
N TYR A 426 2.05 5.66 7.35
CA TYR A 426 0.75 5.87 8.00
C TYR A 426 0.39 7.35 8.05
N ASP A 427 -0.73 7.69 7.41
CA ASP A 427 -1.19 9.09 7.27
C ASP A 427 -1.43 9.75 8.63
N GLU A 428 -1.98 9.01 9.60
CA GLU A 428 -2.34 9.54 10.92
C GLU A 428 -1.13 9.86 11.80
N ILE A 429 -0.14 8.98 11.86
CA ILE A 429 1.05 9.18 12.72
C ILE A 429 1.84 10.41 12.28
N VAL A 430 2.09 10.54 10.97
CA VAL A 430 2.85 11.68 10.44
C VAL A 430 2.05 12.98 10.61
N ARG A 431 0.75 12.97 10.27
CA ARG A 431 -0.10 14.16 10.41
C ARG A 431 -0.25 14.60 11.85
N ASP A 432 -0.46 13.68 12.79
CA ASP A 432 -0.63 14.02 14.20
C ASP A 432 0.67 14.59 14.78
N THR A 433 1.82 14.08 14.36
CA THR A 433 3.15 14.63 14.70
C THR A 433 3.35 16.05 14.15
N VAL A 434 2.95 16.32 12.91
CA VAL A 434 2.99 17.68 12.33
C VAL A 434 2.03 18.62 13.07
N ASN A 435 0.82 18.17 13.35
CA ASN A 435 -0.18 18.93 14.11
C ASN A 435 0.21 19.19 15.56
N GLY A 436 1.04 18.31 16.15
CA GLY A 436 1.67 18.50 17.46
C GLY A 436 2.72 19.61 17.49
N GLY A 437 3.12 20.13 16.32
CA GLY A 437 4.04 21.27 16.18
C GLY A 437 5.43 20.91 15.68
N ALA A 438 5.61 19.75 15.03
CA ALA A 438 6.85 19.42 14.35
C ALA A 438 7.13 20.41 13.20
N ARG A 439 8.35 20.95 13.19
CA ARG A 439 8.83 21.94 12.20
C ARG A 439 9.63 21.31 11.06
N ALA A 440 10.10 20.08 11.27
CA ALA A 440 10.63 19.15 10.29
C ALA A 440 10.37 17.72 10.77
N LEU A 441 10.42 16.75 9.87
CA LEU A 441 10.20 15.34 10.17
C LEU A 441 11.51 14.56 10.13
N VAL A 442 11.68 13.61 11.03
CA VAL A 442 12.77 12.64 11.04
C VAL A 442 12.18 11.26 10.91
N VAL A 443 12.64 10.49 9.93
CA VAL A 443 12.34 9.08 9.77
C VAL A 443 13.54 8.27 10.26
N GLN A 444 13.55 7.91 11.54
CA GLN A 444 14.58 6.99 12.06
C GLN A 444 14.28 5.58 11.56
N THR A 445 15.21 4.94 10.85
CA THR A 445 14.95 3.62 10.27
C THR A 445 16.16 2.70 10.28
N ASN A 446 15.92 1.41 10.48
CA ASN A 446 16.91 0.37 10.36
C ASN A 446 16.56 -0.59 9.21
N ASN A 447 17.08 -0.26 8.02
CA ASN A 447 16.85 -1.03 6.81
C ASN A 447 17.91 -2.12 6.57
N ALA A 448 18.73 -2.47 7.56
CA ALA A 448 19.78 -3.48 7.42
C ALA A 448 19.26 -4.84 6.90
N THR A 449 18.04 -5.20 7.33
CA THR A 449 17.37 -6.44 6.91
C THR A 449 17.00 -6.44 5.43
N TYR A 450 16.68 -5.29 4.84
CA TYR A 450 16.07 -5.18 3.51
C TYR A 450 16.94 -4.42 2.50
N GLY A 451 18.18 -4.09 2.84
CA GLY A 451 19.03 -3.35 1.92
C GLY A 451 19.29 -4.11 0.61
N GLU A 452 19.50 -3.37 -0.47
CA GLU A 452 19.65 -3.86 -1.85
C GLU A 452 18.45 -4.66 -2.41
N THR A 453 17.28 -4.60 -1.76
CA THR A 453 16.07 -5.35 -2.20
C THR A 453 14.99 -4.49 -2.84
N GLY A 454 15.12 -3.16 -2.81
CA GLY A 454 14.11 -2.21 -3.29
C GLY A 454 13.22 -1.60 -2.18
N GLN A 455 13.25 -2.16 -0.97
CA GLN A 455 12.44 -1.63 0.15
C GLN A 455 12.92 -0.25 0.64
N PRO A 456 14.23 0.03 0.79
CA PRO A 456 14.71 1.36 1.17
C PRO A 456 14.25 2.45 0.19
N GLU A 457 14.25 2.17 -1.11
CA GLU A 457 13.76 3.09 -2.13
C GLU A 457 12.24 3.29 -2.05
N GLN A 458 11.48 2.23 -1.76
CA GLN A 458 10.03 2.34 -1.53
C GLN A 458 9.72 3.22 -0.31
N GLN A 459 10.46 3.07 0.80
CA GLN A 459 10.28 3.89 1.99
C GLN A 459 10.69 5.35 1.73
N LEU A 460 11.80 5.58 1.02
CA LEU A 460 12.21 6.93 0.63
C LEU A 460 11.16 7.63 -0.23
N ALA A 461 10.50 6.90 -1.15
CA ALA A 461 9.37 7.45 -1.91
C ALA A 461 8.21 7.89 -0.99
N MET A 462 7.92 7.14 0.07
CA MET A 462 6.93 7.56 1.06
C MET A 462 7.37 8.85 1.76
N SER A 463 8.63 8.96 2.20
CA SER A 463 9.19 10.18 2.80
C SER A 463 9.04 11.39 1.87
N LYS A 464 9.25 11.23 0.55
CA LYS A 464 9.03 12.31 -0.43
C LYS A 464 7.60 12.79 -0.49
N LEU A 465 6.66 11.86 -0.50
CA LEU A 465 5.25 12.22 -0.49
C LEU A 465 4.88 12.96 0.81
N ARG A 466 5.38 12.50 1.97
CA ARG A 466 5.16 13.16 3.27
C ARG A 466 5.73 14.57 3.32
N ALA A 467 6.89 14.79 2.70
CA ALA A 467 7.50 16.12 2.64
C ALA A 467 6.55 17.14 1.97
N ILE A 468 5.93 16.75 0.86
CA ILE A 468 4.98 17.58 0.09
C ILE A 468 3.64 17.71 0.81
N GLU A 469 3.12 16.60 1.33
CA GLU A 469 1.83 16.54 2.02
C GLU A 469 1.78 17.47 3.24
N HIS A 470 2.85 17.48 4.02
CA HIS A 470 2.95 18.28 5.25
C HIS A 470 3.72 19.59 5.05
N GLY A 471 4.29 19.82 3.86
CA GLY A 471 5.16 20.96 3.60
C GLY A 471 6.29 21.05 4.61
N ARG A 472 6.91 19.92 4.95
CA ARG A 472 8.01 19.79 5.91
C ARG A 472 9.23 19.19 5.22
N ALA A 473 10.43 19.60 5.62
CA ALA A 473 11.59 18.81 5.28
C ALA A 473 11.53 17.48 6.01
N VAL A 474 11.93 16.40 5.34
CA VAL A 474 11.97 15.05 5.89
C VAL A 474 13.40 14.56 5.85
N VAL A 475 13.91 14.12 7.00
CA VAL A 475 15.24 13.54 7.15
C VAL A 475 15.08 12.04 7.35
N THR A 476 15.43 11.23 6.37
CA THR A 476 15.53 9.78 6.57
C THR A 476 16.92 9.46 7.13
N ALA A 477 16.97 8.94 8.35
CA ALA A 477 18.20 8.51 9.01
C ALA A 477 18.22 6.98 9.07
N ALA A 478 19.02 6.36 8.19
CA ALA A 478 19.08 4.91 8.05
C ALA A 478 20.38 4.34 8.64
N THR A 479 20.31 3.20 9.34
CA THR A 479 21.51 2.51 9.87
C THR A 479 22.45 2.09 8.74
N SER A 480 21.91 1.46 7.70
CA SER A 480 22.66 0.90 6.56
C SER A 480 21.89 0.93 5.25
N GLY A 481 20.67 1.47 5.25
CA GLY A 481 19.89 1.74 4.04
C GLY A 481 20.25 3.09 3.44
N ILE A 482 19.25 3.77 2.88
CA ILE A 482 19.41 5.10 2.31
C ILE A 482 19.10 6.16 3.37
N SER A 483 20.11 6.87 3.83
CA SER A 483 19.91 8.14 4.54
C SER A 483 19.73 9.24 3.50
N ALA A 484 18.77 10.14 3.72
CA ALA A 484 18.45 11.19 2.75
C ALA A 484 17.87 12.44 3.40
N ILE A 485 18.11 13.58 2.75
CA ILE A 485 17.46 14.86 3.04
C ILE A 485 16.47 15.15 1.93
N VAL A 486 15.19 15.26 2.30
CA VAL A 486 14.12 15.62 1.38
C VAL A 486 13.58 17.00 1.75
N ARG A 487 13.60 17.92 0.79
CA ARG A 487 13.08 19.29 0.95
C ARG A 487 11.53 19.29 0.95
N PRO A 488 10.88 20.37 1.44
CA PRO A 488 9.42 20.43 1.52
C PRO A 488 8.67 20.29 0.18
N ASP A 489 9.35 20.43 -0.96
CA ASP A 489 8.78 20.16 -2.29
C ASP A 489 8.96 18.71 -2.77
N GLY A 490 9.51 17.83 -1.92
CA GLY A 490 9.79 16.43 -2.24
C GLY A 490 11.12 16.21 -2.97
N THR A 491 11.91 17.26 -3.24
CA THR A 491 13.23 17.12 -3.84
C THR A 491 14.19 16.43 -2.89
N ILE A 492 14.85 15.36 -3.34
CA ILE A 492 15.98 14.76 -2.63
C ILE A 492 17.20 15.65 -2.85
N GLU A 493 17.68 16.31 -1.81
CA GLU A 493 18.86 17.18 -1.87
C GLU A 493 20.15 16.36 -1.74
N GLN A 494 20.20 15.47 -0.74
CA GLN A 494 21.32 14.60 -0.46
C GLN A 494 20.82 13.19 -0.18
N ARG A 495 21.60 12.18 -0.56
CA ARG A 495 21.37 10.79 -0.18
C ARG A 495 22.69 10.02 -0.11
N THR A 496 22.78 9.09 0.83
CA THR A 496 23.90 8.14 0.95
C THR A 496 23.69 6.94 0.01
N ALA A 497 24.75 6.17 -0.19
CA ALA A 497 24.62 4.81 -0.69
C ALA A 497 24.27 3.84 0.46
N GLU A 498 23.58 2.76 0.13
CA GLU A 498 23.36 1.67 1.08
C GLU A 498 24.68 1.00 1.47
N PHE A 499 24.71 0.42 2.67
CA PHE A 499 25.86 -0.29 3.23
C PHE A 499 27.17 0.50 3.26
N THR A 500 27.08 1.82 3.43
CA THR A 500 28.22 2.72 3.64
C THR A 500 28.14 3.38 5.00
N GLN A 501 29.28 3.71 5.60
CA GLN A 501 29.33 4.60 6.76
C GLN A 501 29.56 6.03 6.25
N ASP A 502 28.62 6.93 6.53
CA ASP A 502 28.60 8.27 5.94
C ASP A 502 27.91 9.28 6.87
N VAL A 503 28.12 10.57 6.62
CA VAL A 503 27.49 11.66 7.37
C VAL A 503 26.97 12.72 6.39
N LEU A 504 25.66 12.99 6.43
CA LEU A 504 25.06 14.09 5.67
C LEU A 504 24.97 15.34 6.53
N THR A 505 25.36 16.50 6.01
CA THR A 505 25.19 17.80 6.69
C THR A 505 24.43 18.77 5.79
N THR A 506 23.48 19.52 6.37
CA THR A 506 22.68 20.50 5.62
C THR A 506 21.99 21.50 6.56
N ASP A 507 21.61 22.65 6.02
CA ASP A 507 20.66 23.56 6.63
C ASP A 507 19.23 23.09 6.36
N LEU A 508 18.63 22.48 7.39
CA LEU A 508 17.27 21.95 7.34
C LEU A 508 16.26 23.10 7.51
N PRO A 509 15.37 23.34 6.55
CA PRO A 509 14.39 24.41 6.63
C PRO A 509 13.31 24.04 7.64
N LEU A 510 13.02 24.95 8.57
CA LEU A 510 12.01 24.74 9.61
C LEU A 510 10.73 25.51 9.24
N ARG A 511 9.59 24.83 9.30
CA ARG A 511 8.30 25.39 8.86
C ARG A 511 7.22 25.19 9.92
N ASP A 512 6.44 26.22 10.16
CA ASP A 512 5.31 26.20 11.09
C ASP A 512 3.95 26.17 10.37
N ASP A 513 3.93 26.58 9.09
CA ASP A 513 2.70 26.62 8.28
C ASP A 513 2.03 25.24 8.16
N THR A 514 0.70 25.23 8.17
CA THR A 514 -0.12 24.03 7.96
C THR A 514 -0.60 23.97 6.51
N THR A 515 -0.43 22.83 5.84
CA THR A 515 -0.94 22.64 4.46
C THR A 515 -2.46 22.51 4.43
N ILE A 516 -3.05 22.52 3.23
CA ILE A 516 -4.50 22.26 3.09
C ILE A 516 -4.79 20.79 3.43
N ALA A 517 -3.89 19.88 3.08
CA ALA A 517 -4.01 18.46 3.43
C ALA A 517 -4.08 18.26 4.96
N ASP A 518 -3.17 18.90 5.71
CA ASP A 518 -3.17 18.84 7.18
C ASP A 518 -4.46 19.40 7.78
N ARG A 519 -4.98 20.51 7.24
CA ARG A 519 -6.25 21.11 7.67
C ARG A 519 -7.45 20.22 7.34
N ALA A 520 -7.44 19.54 6.19
CA ALA A 520 -8.50 18.64 5.78
C ALA A 520 -8.49 17.33 6.58
N GLY A 521 -7.33 16.92 7.09
CA GLY A 521 -7.14 15.71 7.88
C GLY A 521 -7.60 14.45 7.14
N ALA A 522 -8.25 13.54 7.85
CA ALA A 522 -8.77 12.29 7.27
C ALA A 522 -10.08 12.47 6.47
N ALA A 523 -10.66 13.68 6.42
CA ALA A 523 -11.98 13.89 5.83
C ALA A 523 -12.07 13.50 4.33
N PRO A 524 -11.09 13.84 3.46
CA PRO A 524 -11.12 13.43 2.05
C PRO A 524 -11.18 11.91 1.89
N GLU A 525 -10.45 11.17 2.73
CA GLU A 525 -10.41 9.70 2.72
C GLU A 525 -11.79 9.11 3.03
N TRP A 526 -12.38 9.53 4.15
CA TRP A 526 -13.70 9.08 4.58
C TRP A 526 -14.78 9.41 3.56
N VAL A 527 -14.79 10.64 3.02
CA VAL A 527 -15.78 11.05 2.04
C VAL A 527 -15.66 10.21 0.76
N LEU A 528 -14.46 10.07 0.20
CA LEU A 528 -14.25 9.31 -1.03
C LEU A 528 -14.55 7.81 -0.84
N ALA A 529 -14.14 7.22 0.29
CA ALA A 529 -14.43 5.83 0.62
C ALA A 529 -15.95 5.60 0.74
N MET A 530 -16.66 6.47 1.46
CA MET A 530 -18.12 6.38 1.62
C MET A 530 -18.86 6.56 0.31
N VAL A 531 -18.43 7.50 -0.54
CA VAL A 531 -18.98 7.68 -1.89
C VAL A 531 -18.78 6.41 -2.73
N GLY A 532 -17.60 5.77 -2.63
CA GLY A 532 -17.32 4.48 -3.25
C GLY A 532 -18.32 3.40 -2.82
N LEU A 533 -18.53 3.23 -1.52
CA LEU A 533 -19.48 2.25 -0.96
C LEU A 533 -20.94 2.53 -1.36
N VAL A 534 -21.37 3.79 -1.28
CA VAL A 534 -22.72 4.21 -1.69
C VAL A 534 -22.94 3.93 -3.19
N SER A 535 -21.94 4.12 -4.04
CA SER A 535 -22.04 3.82 -5.47
C SER A 535 -22.32 2.33 -5.74
N VAL A 536 -21.73 1.42 -4.94
CA VAL A 536 -21.98 -0.02 -5.04
C VAL A 536 -23.42 -0.33 -4.62
N ALA A 537 -23.89 0.23 -3.50
CA ALA A 537 -25.27 0.06 -3.04
C ALA A 537 -26.28 0.56 -4.08
N ALA A 538 -26.03 1.73 -4.69
CA ALA A 538 -26.85 2.30 -5.76
C ALA A 538 -26.88 1.39 -7.00
N ALA A 539 -25.73 0.87 -7.43
CA ALA A 539 -25.66 -0.05 -8.57
C ALA A 539 -26.39 -1.38 -8.33
N VAL A 540 -26.29 -1.95 -7.13
CA VAL A 540 -27.00 -3.19 -6.75
C VAL A 540 -28.51 -2.98 -6.72
N THR A 541 -28.97 -1.89 -6.10
CA THR A 541 -30.40 -1.56 -6.00
C THR A 541 -31.02 -1.27 -7.37
N MET A 542 -30.38 -0.46 -8.22
CA MET A 542 -30.83 -0.23 -9.59
C MET A 542 -30.87 -1.52 -10.42
N GLY A 543 -29.87 -2.40 -10.26
CA GLY A 543 -29.85 -3.71 -10.91
C GLY A 543 -31.01 -4.62 -10.45
N ALA A 544 -31.36 -4.60 -9.17
CA ALA A 544 -32.49 -5.35 -8.63
C ALA A 544 -33.85 -4.81 -9.10
N LEU A 545 -34.04 -3.48 -9.10
CA LEU A 545 -35.25 -2.83 -9.58
C LEU A 545 -35.47 -3.06 -11.08
N GLY A 546 -34.38 -3.00 -11.88
CA GLY A 546 -34.44 -3.29 -13.31
C GLY A 546 -34.86 -4.74 -13.62
N ARG A 547 -34.38 -5.70 -12.82
CA ARG A 547 -34.82 -7.11 -12.93
C ARG A 547 -36.30 -7.27 -12.59
N ARG A 548 -36.76 -6.67 -11.48
CA ARG A 548 -38.18 -6.71 -11.08
C ARG A 548 -39.11 -6.14 -12.15
N ARG A 549 -38.76 -5.00 -12.74
CA ARG A 549 -39.54 -4.39 -13.83
C ARG A 549 -39.61 -5.26 -15.07
N ARG A 550 -38.51 -5.94 -15.45
CA ARG A 550 -38.51 -6.90 -16.57
C ARG A 550 -39.38 -8.11 -16.31
N THR A 551 -39.27 -8.72 -15.13
CA THR A 551 -40.14 -9.86 -14.77
C THR A 551 -41.61 -9.45 -14.75
N SER A 552 -41.97 -8.27 -14.22
CA SER A 552 -43.35 -7.79 -14.26
C SER A 552 -43.84 -7.52 -15.68
N ALA A 553 -42.99 -6.98 -16.56
CA ALA A 553 -43.34 -6.75 -17.97
C ALA A 553 -43.52 -8.06 -18.75
N GLU A 554 -42.67 -9.06 -18.50
CA GLU A 554 -42.79 -10.41 -19.10
C GLU A 554 -44.08 -11.12 -18.62
N THR A 555 -44.43 -11.00 -17.33
CA THR A 555 -45.70 -11.52 -16.78
C THR A 555 -46.92 -10.78 -17.35
N SER A 556 -46.88 -9.47 -17.54
CA SER A 556 -47.97 -8.74 -18.19
C SER A 556 -48.14 -9.11 -19.68
N GLN A 557 -47.04 -9.38 -20.39
CA GLN A 557 -47.11 -9.84 -21.78
C GLN A 557 -47.65 -11.26 -21.91
N SER A 558 -47.31 -12.20 -21.01
CA SER A 558 -47.86 -13.56 -21.03
C SER A 558 -49.37 -13.59 -20.75
N VAL A 559 -49.86 -12.78 -19.79
CA VAL A 559 -51.29 -12.66 -19.50
C VAL A 559 -52.09 -12.04 -20.67
N THR A 560 -51.46 -11.15 -21.44
CA THR A 560 -52.09 -10.53 -22.62
C THR A 560 -52.16 -11.49 -23.82
N VAL A 561 -51.25 -12.47 -23.91
CA VAL A 561 -51.27 -13.50 -24.96
C VAL A 561 -52.29 -14.61 -24.64
N GLU A 562 -52.41 -15.03 -23.38
CA GLU A 562 -53.44 -16.00 -22.97
C GLU A 562 -54.87 -15.46 -23.13
N THR A 563 -55.10 -14.16 -22.87
CA THR A 563 -56.42 -13.54 -23.06
C THR A 563 -56.82 -13.40 -24.54
N ARG A 564 -55.86 -13.35 -25.48
CA ARG A 564 -56.16 -13.38 -26.92
C ARG A 564 -56.32 -14.78 -27.50
N GLY A 565 -55.73 -15.81 -26.88
CA GLY A 565 -55.88 -17.20 -27.31
C GLY A 565 -57.18 -17.89 -26.86
N SER A 566 -57.97 -17.26 -25.99
CA SER A 566 -59.25 -17.76 -25.48
C SER A 566 -60.47 -17.17 -26.21
N SER A 567 -60.26 -16.39 -27.28
CA SER A 567 -61.32 -15.69 -28.03
C SER A 567 -61.47 -16.16 -29.48
N ASP A 568 -60.85 -17.27 -29.86
CA ASP A 568 -61.04 -17.93 -31.16
C ASP A 568 -61.76 -19.29 -31.00
#